data_AF-A0A4S2Q316-F1
#
_entry.id   AF-A0A4S2Q316-F1
#
_cell.length_a   1.000
_cell.length_b   1.000
_cell.length_c   1.000
_cell.angle_alpha   90.00
_cell.angle_beta   90.00
_cell.angle_gamma   90.00
#
_symmetry.space_group_name_H-M   'P 1'
#
loop_
_entity.id
_entity.type
_entity.pdbx_description
1 polymer ?
#
loop_
_entity_poly.entity_id
_entity_poly.type
_entity_poly.pdbx_seq_one_letter_code
_entity_poly.pdbx_strand_id
1 'polypeptide(L)'
;MQKKIIQWLADDEDVGLSSKCMAFVVGFDVVPRRKHYPLDPSDLSRCVKLLVRVPEMRNYLYKMKAISPIWTKLVEHWDELERLLNEEKGTGRYPKTYQLMQELTKDDRNVIFRQGGVSIRRE
;
A
#
# COMPACT_ATOMS: atom_id res chain seq x y z
N MET A 1 -9.80 0.72 17.52
CA MET A 1 -9.17 0.53 16.18
C MET A 1 -10.19 0.08 15.13
N GLN A 2 -10.86 -1.06 15.30
CA GLN A 2 -11.73 -1.70 14.30
C GLN A 2 -12.86 -0.80 13.80
N LYS A 3 -13.55 -0.05 14.68
CA LYS A 3 -14.60 0.89 14.24
C LYS A 3 -14.10 1.93 13.24
N LYS A 4 -12.89 2.48 13.43
CA LYS A 4 -12.29 3.45 12.50
C LYS A 4 -11.93 2.79 11.16
N ILE A 5 -11.52 1.53 11.19
CA ILE A 5 -11.24 0.72 10.00
C ILE A 5 -12.55 0.43 9.25
N ILE A 6 -13.63 0.06 9.94
CA ILE A 6 -14.95 -0.14 9.30
C ILE A 6 -15.42 1.15 8.66
N GLN A 7 -15.26 2.30 9.34
CA GLN A 7 -15.60 3.59 8.73
C GLN A 7 -14.80 3.83 7.47
N TRP A 8 -13.47 3.65 7.51
CA TRP A 8 -12.63 3.74 6.32
C TRP A 8 -13.16 2.83 5.20
N LEU A 9 -13.44 1.56 5.50
CA LEU A 9 -13.94 0.58 4.52
C LEU A 9 -15.33 0.92 3.96
N ALA A 10 -16.14 1.69 4.69
CA ALA A 10 -17.44 2.17 4.26
C ALA A 10 -17.36 3.46 3.43
N ASP A 11 -16.24 4.18 3.51
CA ASP A 11 -16.00 5.40 2.73
C ASP A 11 -15.53 4.98 1.32
N ASP A 12 -16.45 4.81 0.36
CA ASP A 12 -16.19 4.17 -0.94
C ASP A 12 -15.12 4.87 -1.81
N GLU A 13 -14.91 6.18 -1.68
CA GLU A 13 -14.06 6.95 -2.62
C GLU A 13 -12.56 6.77 -2.39
N ASP A 14 -12.14 6.47 -1.15
CA ASP A 14 -10.72 6.48 -0.76
C ASP A 14 -10.15 5.07 -0.48
N VAL A 15 -10.99 4.02 -0.53
CA VAL A 15 -10.59 2.64 -0.25
C VAL A 15 -9.98 1.96 -1.49
N GLY A 16 -8.66 2.03 -1.59
CA GLY A 16 -7.89 1.22 -2.56
C GLY A 16 -7.77 -0.24 -2.13
N LEU A 17 -7.60 -1.16 -3.09
CA LEU A 17 -7.46 -2.62 -2.83
C LEU A 17 -6.30 -2.96 -1.88
N SER A 18 -5.18 -2.25 -1.99
CA SER A 18 -4.01 -2.38 -1.10
C SER A 18 -4.34 -1.95 0.34
N SER A 19 -4.97 -0.79 0.52
CA SER A 19 -5.42 -0.30 1.83
C SER A 19 -6.48 -1.23 2.45
N LYS A 20 -7.36 -1.80 1.63
CA LYS A 20 -8.36 -2.80 2.05
C LYS A 20 -7.68 -4.07 2.55
N CYS A 21 -6.61 -4.51 1.88
CA CYS A 21 -5.81 -5.64 2.34
C CYS A 21 -5.19 -5.37 3.72
N MET A 22 -4.60 -4.19 3.92
CA MET A 22 -4.08 -3.79 5.24
C MET A 22 -5.18 -3.76 6.31
N ALA A 23 -6.34 -3.19 5.99
CA ALA A 23 -7.48 -3.11 6.91
C ALA A 23 -7.93 -4.50 7.41
N PHE A 24 -8.07 -5.48 6.51
CA PHE A 24 -8.47 -6.84 6.88
C PHE A 24 -7.40 -7.56 7.71
N VAL A 25 -6.14 -7.50 7.28
CA VAL A 25 -5.04 -8.22 7.96
C VAL A 25 -4.76 -7.60 9.33
N VAL A 26 -4.55 -6.29 9.39
CA VAL A 26 -4.17 -5.61 10.63
C VAL A 26 -5.35 -5.47 11.58
N GLY A 27 -6.53 -5.13 11.05
CA GLY A 27 -7.72 -4.82 11.85
C GLY A 27 -8.49 -6.04 12.35
N PHE A 28 -8.47 -7.13 11.57
CA PHE A 28 -9.36 -8.28 11.78
C PHE A 28 -8.65 -9.63 11.72
N ASP A 29 -7.34 -9.66 11.49
CA ASP A 29 -6.57 -10.90 11.31
C ASP A 29 -7.15 -11.82 10.22
N VAL A 30 -7.80 -11.21 9.21
CA VAL A 30 -8.34 -11.90 8.04
C VAL A 30 -7.40 -11.68 6.86
N VAL A 31 -6.91 -12.77 6.27
CA VAL A 31 -6.09 -12.71 5.04
C VAL A 31 -7.02 -12.75 3.82
N PRO A 32 -7.13 -11.68 3.02
CA PRO A 32 -7.95 -11.70 1.81
C PRO A 32 -7.38 -12.68 0.79
N ARG A 33 -8.27 -13.28 -0.01
CA ARG A 33 -7.88 -14.19 -1.12
C ARG A 33 -6.87 -13.54 -2.06
N ARG A 34 -7.09 -12.27 -2.42
CA ARG A 34 -6.15 -11.48 -3.21
C ARG A 34 -5.32 -10.58 -2.29
N LYS A 35 -4.02 -10.86 -2.27
CA LYS A 35 -3.02 -10.15 -1.46
C LYS A 35 -2.54 -8.90 -2.19
N HIS A 36 -3.44 -7.95 -2.40
CA HIS A 36 -3.12 -6.68 -3.04
C HIS A 36 -2.10 -5.90 -2.19
N TYR A 37 -1.21 -5.21 -2.87
CA TYR A 37 -0.22 -4.30 -2.31
C TYR A 37 -0.20 -3.05 -3.21
N PRO A 38 0.30 -1.89 -2.75
CA PRO A 38 0.28 -0.68 -3.56
C PRO A 38 1.19 -0.82 -4.79
N LEU A 39 0.62 -0.65 -5.99
CA LEU A 39 1.37 -0.79 -7.26
C LEU A 39 1.98 0.52 -7.73
N ASP A 40 1.40 1.64 -7.29
CA ASP A 40 1.82 2.98 -7.64
C ASP A 40 1.68 3.95 -6.44
N PRO A 41 2.17 5.20 -6.57
CA PRO A 41 2.11 6.18 -5.49
C PRO A 41 0.68 6.59 -5.09
N SER A 42 -0.31 6.43 -5.99
CA SER A 42 -1.73 6.67 -5.67
C SER A 42 -2.27 5.59 -4.74
N ASP A 43 -1.95 4.32 -5.03
CA ASP A 43 -2.27 3.20 -4.14
C ASP A 43 -1.58 3.32 -2.78
N LEU A 44 -0.30 3.72 -2.77
CA LEU A 44 0.45 3.97 -1.54
C LEU A 44 -0.20 5.10 -0.74
N SER A 45 -0.59 6.19 -1.39
CA SER A 45 -1.29 7.32 -0.76
C SER A 45 -2.57 6.89 -0.05
N ARG A 46 -3.37 6.01 -0.65
CA ARG A 46 -4.56 5.43 0.01
C ARG A 46 -4.19 4.58 1.25
N CYS A 47 -3.08 3.84 1.20
CA CYS A 47 -2.57 3.12 2.37
C CYS A 47 -2.13 4.06 3.50
N VAL A 48 -1.43 5.15 3.16
CA VAL A 48 -1.00 6.16 4.13
C VAL A 48 -2.21 6.91 4.72
N LYS A 49 -3.22 7.26 3.91
CA LYS A 49 -4.48 7.84 4.39
C LYS A 49 -5.18 6.96 5.44
N LEU A 50 -5.21 5.63 5.23
CA LEU A 50 -5.71 4.69 6.22
C LEU A 50 -4.92 4.78 7.54
N LEU A 51 -3.59 4.84 7.48
CA LEU A 51 -2.76 4.99 8.69
C LEU A 51 -2.91 6.36 9.37
N VAL A 52 -3.18 7.42 8.62
CA VAL A 52 -3.52 8.74 9.19
C VAL A 52 -4.88 8.68 9.90
N ARG A 53 -5.85 7.98 9.31
CA ARG A 53 -7.19 7.80 9.89
C ARG A 53 -7.17 6.88 11.12
N VAL A 54 -6.30 5.88 11.13
CA VAL A 54 -6.15 4.87 12.18
C VAL A 54 -4.68 4.73 12.59
N PRO A 55 -4.11 5.72 13.30
CA PRO A 55 -2.69 5.72 13.68
C PRO A 55 -2.24 4.47 14.43
N GLU A 56 -3.14 3.86 15.20
CA GLU A 56 -2.89 2.63 15.96
C GLU A 56 -2.44 1.45 15.08
N MET A 57 -2.81 1.45 13.79
CA MET A 57 -2.41 0.40 12.83
C MET A 57 -0.90 0.39 12.57
N ARG A 58 -0.20 1.51 12.75
CA ARG A 58 1.25 1.60 12.53
C ARG A 58 2.03 0.60 13.38
N ASN A 59 1.58 0.39 14.62
CA ASN A 59 2.17 -0.58 15.55
C ASN A 59 2.06 -2.03 15.07
N TYR A 60 1.21 -2.30 14.08
CA TYR A 60 0.89 -3.64 13.59
C TYR A 60 1.22 -3.84 12.10
N LEU A 61 1.91 -2.89 11.46
CA LEU A 61 2.34 -3.02 10.06
C LEU A 61 3.20 -4.28 9.83
N TYR A 62 3.94 -4.73 10.84
CA TYR A 62 4.72 -5.96 10.79
C TYR A 62 3.88 -7.21 10.41
N LYS A 63 2.56 -7.22 10.71
CA LYS A 63 1.66 -8.31 10.30
C LYS A 63 1.61 -8.48 8.77
N MET A 64 1.80 -7.40 8.02
CA MET A 64 1.80 -7.44 6.56
C MET A 64 2.99 -8.26 6.01
N LYS A 65 4.11 -8.38 6.74
CA LYS A 65 5.26 -9.20 6.33
C LYS A 65 4.90 -10.68 6.12
N ALA A 66 3.90 -11.19 6.83
CA ALA A 66 3.43 -12.58 6.67
C ALA A 66 2.58 -12.80 5.41
N ILE A 67 2.18 -11.73 4.71
CA ILE A 67 1.22 -11.81 3.61
C ILE A 67 1.90 -12.21 2.31
N SER A 68 3.01 -11.55 1.96
CA SER A 68 3.81 -11.88 0.78
C SER A 68 5.24 -11.34 0.90
N PRO A 69 6.20 -11.89 0.12
CA PRO A 69 7.56 -11.34 0.05
C PRO A 69 7.60 -9.86 -0.36
N ILE A 70 6.64 -9.43 -1.19
CA ILE A 70 6.50 -8.02 -1.58
C ILE A 70 6.08 -7.15 -0.40
N TRP A 71 5.07 -7.57 0.37
CA TRP A 71 4.68 -6.83 1.57
C TRP A 71 5.82 -6.76 2.59
N THR A 72 6.65 -7.80 2.72
CA THR A 72 7.86 -7.75 3.56
C THR A 72 8.75 -6.59 3.17
N LYS A 73 9.12 -6.49 1.89
CA LYS A 73 9.96 -5.41 1.36
C LYS A 73 9.34 -4.03 1.57
N LEU A 74 8.04 -3.89 1.31
CA LEU A 74 7.31 -2.62 1.48
C LEU A 74 7.28 -2.18 2.95
N VAL A 75 7.01 -3.08 3.89
CA VAL A 75 7.01 -2.76 5.33
C VAL A 75 8.40 -2.37 5.82
N GLU A 76 9.45 -3.01 5.32
CA GLU A 76 10.84 -2.70 5.68
C GLU A 76 11.30 -1.32 5.22
N HIS A 77 10.70 -0.80 4.14
CA HIS A 77 11.00 0.51 3.58
C HIS A 77 9.84 1.51 3.79
N TRP A 78 8.91 1.22 4.71
CA TRP A 78 7.67 2.00 4.84
C TRP A 78 7.92 3.47 5.16
N ASP A 79 8.83 3.75 6.11
CA ASP A 79 9.16 5.13 6.51
C ASP A 79 9.79 5.92 5.36
N GLU A 80 10.61 5.27 4.52
CA GLU A 80 11.19 5.88 3.34
C GLU A 80 10.14 6.15 2.26
N LEU A 81 9.26 5.18 1.99
CA LEU A 81 8.14 5.33 1.06
C LEU A 81 7.24 6.49 1.46
N GLU A 82 6.89 6.59 2.75
CA GLU A 82 6.04 7.67 3.27
C GLU A 82 6.75 9.03 3.22
N ARG A 83 8.06 9.08 3.50
CA ARG A 83 8.88 10.30 3.38
C ARG A 83 8.88 10.81 1.94
N LEU A 84 9.22 9.95 0.96
CA LEU A 84 9.26 10.32 -0.46
C LEU A 84 7.87 10.74 -0.97
N LEU A 85 6.82 10.02 -0.59
CA LEU A 85 5.45 10.35 -0.96
C LEU A 85 5.07 11.76 -0.48
N ASN A 86 5.46 12.11 0.75
CA ASN A 86 5.19 13.43 1.32
C ASN A 86 6.04 14.54 0.69
N GLU A 87 7.33 14.28 0.39
CA GLU A 87 8.21 15.21 -0.32
C GLU A 87 7.68 15.56 -1.72
N GLU A 88 7.11 14.58 -2.40
CA GLU A 88 6.61 14.74 -3.78
C GLU A 88 5.13 15.18 -3.83
N LYS A 89 4.46 15.27 -2.68
CA LYS A 89 3.05 15.66 -2.60
C LYS A 89 2.84 17.08 -3.12
N GLY A 90 1.84 17.25 -4.00
CA GLY A 90 1.50 18.55 -4.59
C GLY A 90 2.31 18.92 -5.83
N THR A 91 3.33 18.13 -6.20
CA THR A 91 4.10 18.34 -7.45
C THR A 91 3.38 17.80 -8.70
N GLY A 92 2.30 17.04 -8.51
CA GLY A 92 1.55 16.37 -9.59
C GLY A 92 2.24 15.12 -10.15
N ARG A 93 3.43 14.78 -9.67
CA ARG A 93 4.21 13.58 -10.06
C ARG A 93 4.86 12.96 -8.83
N TYR A 94 5.21 11.68 -8.92
CA TYR A 94 5.84 10.94 -7.81
C TYR A 94 7.02 10.08 -8.30
N PRO A 95 8.00 10.67 -9.03
CA PRO A 95 9.03 9.89 -9.71
C PRO A 95 9.91 9.08 -8.75
N LYS A 96 10.35 9.64 -7.62
CA LYS A 96 11.20 8.94 -6.65
C LYS A 96 10.41 7.87 -5.91
N THR A 97 9.20 8.21 -5.45
CA THR A 97 8.31 7.24 -4.79
C THR A 97 8.04 6.06 -5.72
N TYR A 98 7.69 6.36 -6.97
CA TYR A 98 7.41 5.31 -7.95
C TYR A 98 8.62 4.46 -8.27
N GLN A 99 9.79 5.07 -8.48
CA GLN A 99 11.03 4.33 -8.72
C GLN A 99 11.37 3.38 -7.58
N LEU A 100 11.26 3.84 -6.32
CA LEU A 100 11.48 2.96 -5.16
C LEU A 100 10.48 1.81 -5.13
N MET A 101 9.20 2.08 -5.37
CA MET A 101 8.19 1.03 -5.44
C MET A 101 8.52 0.00 -6.52
N GLN A 102 8.93 0.42 -7.72
CA GLN A 102 9.34 -0.48 -8.79
C GLN A 102 10.52 -1.36 -8.38
N GLU A 103 11.54 -0.79 -7.73
CA GLU A 103 12.70 -1.55 -7.25
C GLU A 103 12.31 -2.60 -6.20
N LEU A 104 11.40 -2.27 -5.29
CA LEU A 104 10.91 -3.19 -4.26
C LEU A 104 10.03 -4.30 -4.85
N THR A 105 9.32 -4.03 -5.95
CA THR A 105 8.36 -4.97 -6.56
C THR A 105 8.85 -5.67 -7.82
N LYS A 106 10.09 -5.42 -8.28
CA LYS A 106 10.62 -5.97 -9.54
C LYS A 106 10.61 -7.49 -9.67
N ASP A 107 10.65 -8.20 -8.55
CA ASP A 107 10.62 -9.67 -8.52
C ASP A 107 9.20 -10.25 -8.63
N ASP A 108 8.15 -9.41 -8.62
CA ASP A 108 6.78 -9.88 -8.82
C ASP A 108 6.53 -10.21 -10.29
N ARG A 109 6.61 -11.51 -10.61
CA ARG A 109 6.34 -12.05 -11.95
C ARG A 109 4.92 -11.80 -12.45
N ASN A 110 4.00 -11.39 -11.56
CA ASN A 110 2.63 -11.05 -11.93
C ASN A 110 2.46 -9.58 -12.29
N VAL A 111 3.48 -8.73 -12.15
CA VAL A 111 3.40 -7.32 -12.55
C VAL A 111 4.02 -7.15 -13.93
N ILE A 112 3.24 -6.59 -14.85
CA ILE A 112 3.73 -6.12 -16.15
C ILE A 112 3.97 -4.63 -16.05
N PHE A 113 5.20 -4.20 -16.32
CA PHE A 113 5.53 -2.80 -16.54
C PHE A 113 5.30 -2.48 -18.02
N ARG A 114 4.34 -1.58 -18.31
CA ARG A 114 4.09 -1.06 -19.65
C ARG A 114 4.94 0.17 -19.93
N GLN A 115 5.19 0.44 -21.21
CA GLN A 115 5.78 1.71 -21.64
C GLN A 115 4.95 2.88 -21.10
N GLY A 116 5.62 3.92 -20.59
CA GLY A 116 4.97 5.06 -19.94
C GLY A 116 4.85 4.96 -18.41
N GLY A 117 5.44 3.93 -17.78
CA GLY A 117 5.49 3.84 -16.32
C GLY A 117 4.19 3.38 -15.68
N VAL A 118 3.37 2.59 -16.39
CA VAL A 118 2.15 1.99 -15.83
C VAL A 118 2.42 0.54 -15.49
N SER A 119 2.19 0.15 -14.23
CA SER A 119 2.27 -1.24 -13.77
C SER A 119 0.88 -1.87 -13.70
N ILE A 120 0.72 -3.09 -14.22
CA ILE A 120 -0.54 -3.84 -14.16
C ILE A 120 -0.25 -5.23 -13.62
N ARG A 121 -1.04 -5.67 -12.63
CA ARG A 121 -0.99 -7.04 -12.13
C ARG A 121 -1.82 -7.95 -13.04
N ARG A 122 -1.22 -9.01 -13.57
CA ARG A 122 -1.93 -10.10 -14.27
C ARG A 122 -2.93 -10.74 -13.30
N GLU A 123 -4.17 -10.91 -13.76
CA GLU A 123 -5.25 -11.57 -13.01
C GLU A 123 -5.02 -13.07 -12.87
#